data_AF-A0A534NJG7-F1
#
_entry.id   AF-A0A534NJG7-F1
#
_cell.length_a   1.000
_cell.length_b   1.000
_cell.length_c   1.000
_cell.angle_alpha   90.00
_cell.angle_beta   90.00
_cell.angle_gamma   90.00
#
_symmetry.space_group_name_H-M   'P 1'
#
loop_
_entity.id
_entity.type
_entity.pdbx_description
1 polymer ?
#
loop_
_entity_poly.entity_id
_entity_poly.type
_entity_poly.pdbx_seq_one_letter_code
_entity_poly.pdbx_strand_id
1 'polypeptide(L)'
;YNLTQCGGLHGHIRVSPDGTAYVPNEDCTDAAGVQRPAVVVSNDNGLTWNVRTISRAKSSRPGGDPSAAAGASNTLYVGYVNYDGHPNIAISRDHGLTWSKPFDAGAGYGIQNAEFAEVIAGDDDRAAFAFLGTPTPGDDQSSGFNGVWHLYVATTYNAGKTWVTADITPADPVQRGCIWNGGGSNPCRNLLDFNDITVDKIGRVLIGYADGCTGSCVDDPTANASFGPASAQDALATIARQASGKTLFRAYDGTLPK
;
A
#
# COMPACT_ATOMS: atom_id res chain seq x y z
N TYR A 1 -23.86 5.01 -5.41
CA TYR A 1 -22.64 5.53 -6.04
C TYR A 1 -22.95 5.93 -7.49
N ASN A 2 -22.52 7.09 -7.94
CA ASN A 2 -22.49 7.42 -9.38
C ASN A 2 -21.04 7.77 -9.79
N LEU A 3 -20.74 7.71 -11.08
CA LEU A 3 -19.41 7.96 -11.64
C LEU A 3 -18.85 9.37 -11.37
N THR A 4 -19.63 10.27 -10.75
CA THR A 4 -19.19 11.64 -10.43
C THR A 4 -18.70 11.81 -9.00
N GLN A 5 -18.87 10.79 -8.14
CA GLN A 5 -18.50 10.87 -6.72
C GLN A 5 -17.05 10.50 -6.45
N CYS A 6 -16.47 9.61 -7.27
CA CYS A 6 -15.06 9.27 -7.22
C CYS A 6 -14.50 9.21 -8.64
N GLY A 7 -13.24 9.62 -8.79
CA GLY A 7 -12.47 9.56 -10.04
C GLY A 7 -11.34 8.54 -9.95
N GLY A 8 -10.53 8.51 -11.01
CA GLY A 8 -9.28 7.75 -11.02
C GLY A 8 -9.46 6.24 -11.10
N LEU A 9 -8.41 5.54 -10.68
CA LEU A 9 -8.38 4.09 -10.56
C LEU A 9 -8.98 3.69 -9.21
N HIS A 10 -8.96 2.41 -8.87
CA HIS A 10 -9.41 1.94 -7.58
C HIS A 10 -8.65 0.67 -7.25
N GLY A 11 -8.41 0.43 -5.97
CA GLY A 11 -7.73 -0.78 -5.57
C GLY A 11 -8.61 -2.02 -5.61
N HIS A 12 -8.01 -3.13 -5.21
CA HIS A 12 -8.64 -4.44 -5.22
C HIS A 12 -9.84 -4.51 -4.26
N ILE A 13 -10.95 -5.08 -4.75
CA ILE A 13 -12.12 -5.33 -3.91
C ILE A 13 -11.79 -6.34 -2.81
N ARG A 14 -12.24 -6.04 -1.58
CA ARG A 14 -12.06 -6.91 -0.41
C ARG A 14 -13.40 -7.12 0.28
N VAL A 15 -13.62 -8.31 0.79
CA VAL A 15 -14.86 -8.69 1.47
C VAL A 15 -14.54 -9.07 2.91
N SER A 16 -15.19 -8.43 3.87
CA SER A 16 -15.04 -8.74 5.29
C SER A 16 -15.77 -10.02 5.70
N PRO A 17 -15.45 -10.60 6.86
CA PRO A 17 -16.12 -11.80 7.37
C PRO A 17 -17.65 -11.73 7.44
N ASP A 18 -18.24 -10.54 7.63
CA ASP A 18 -19.70 -10.35 7.62
C ASP A 18 -20.32 -10.19 6.23
N GLY A 19 -19.53 -10.28 5.16
CA GLY A 19 -19.97 -10.13 3.78
C GLY A 19 -19.99 -8.70 3.24
N THR A 20 -19.54 -7.71 4.02
CA THR A 20 -19.41 -6.34 3.53
C THR A 20 -18.29 -6.24 2.48
N ALA A 21 -18.61 -5.72 1.31
CA ALA A 21 -17.64 -5.47 0.25
C ALA A 21 -17.10 -4.05 0.32
N TYR A 22 -15.79 -3.91 0.13
CA TYR A 22 -15.04 -2.67 0.12
C TYR A 22 -14.26 -2.54 -1.18
N VAL A 23 -14.49 -1.45 -1.91
CA VAL A 23 -13.65 -1.04 -3.04
C VAL A 23 -12.90 0.23 -2.61
N PRO A 24 -11.59 0.15 -2.30
CA PRO A 24 -10.80 1.32 -1.96
C PRO A 24 -10.58 2.21 -3.19
N ASN A 25 -10.65 3.53 -3.04
CA ASN A 25 -10.44 4.48 -4.13
C ASN A 25 -9.72 5.73 -3.59
N GLU A 26 -8.76 6.23 -4.35
CA GLU A 26 -7.87 7.31 -3.97
C GLU A 26 -8.53 8.68 -4.05
N ASP A 27 -9.55 8.88 -4.89
CA ASP A 27 -10.06 10.20 -5.23
C ASP A 27 -11.59 10.27 -5.21
N CYS A 28 -12.14 10.24 -3.99
CA CYS A 28 -13.56 10.45 -3.75
C CYS A 28 -13.83 11.85 -3.16
N THR A 29 -14.89 12.50 -3.63
CA THR A 29 -15.32 13.81 -3.12
C THR A 29 -16.18 13.66 -1.88
N ASP A 30 -15.77 14.28 -0.77
CA ASP A 30 -16.57 14.32 0.46
C ASP A 30 -17.75 15.32 0.39
N ALA A 31 -18.59 15.34 1.43
CA ALA A 31 -19.76 16.23 1.47
C ALA A 31 -19.40 17.73 1.49
N ALA A 32 -18.14 18.08 1.77
CA ALA A 32 -17.62 19.45 1.74
C ALA A 32 -16.91 19.78 0.41
N GLY A 33 -16.92 18.88 -0.58
CA GLY A 33 -16.27 19.07 -1.87
C GLY A 33 -14.77 18.82 -1.86
N VAL A 34 -14.22 18.15 -0.83
CA VAL A 34 -12.79 17.85 -0.71
C VAL A 34 -12.53 16.44 -1.25
N GLN A 35 -11.53 16.32 -2.14
CA GLN A 35 -11.01 15.04 -2.64
C GLN A 35 -10.22 14.31 -1.56
N ARG A 36 -10.59 13.04 -1.31
CA ARG A 36 -10.01 12.19 -0.27
C ARG A 36 -9.98 10.72 -0.70
N PRO A 37 -9.02 9.93 -0.16
CA PRO A 37 -9.11 8.49 -0.21
C PRO A 37 -10.36 8.02 0.54
N ALA A 38 -10.95 6.94 0.07
CA ALA A 38 -12.19 6.40 0.60
C ALA A 38 -12.26 4.89 0.42
N VAL A 39 -13.28 4.30 1.03
CA VAL A 39 -13.80 3.00 0.61
C VAL A 39 -15.23 3.17 0.12
N VAL A 40 -15.54 2.54 -1.00
CA VAL A 40 -16.91 2.39 -1.49
C VAL A 40 -17.45 1.07 -0.95
N VAL A 41 -18.52 1.15 -0.16
CA VAL A 41 -19.00 0.06 0.70
C VAL A 41 -20.33 -0.47 0.21
N SER A 42 -20.46 -1.78 0.11
CA SER A 42 -21.73 -2.49 -0.09
C SER A 42 -21.94 -3.52 1.01
N ASN A 43 -23.13 -3.49 1.61
CA ASN A 43 -23.58 -4.46 2.62
C ASN A 43 -24.65 -5.42 2.07
N ASP A 44 -24.89 -5.39 0.76
CA ASP A 44 -26.02 -6.05 0.10
C ASP A 44 -25.60 -6.74 -1.21
N ASN A 45 -24.42 -7.38 -1.19
CA ASN A 45 -23.86 -8.12 -2.33
C ASN A 45 -23.71 -7.28 -3.60
N GLY A 46 -23.36 -6.01 -3.46
CA GLY A 46 -23.07 -5.10 -4.56
C GLY A 46 -24.31 -4.45 -5.20
N LEU A 47 -25.50 -4.58 -4.61
CA LEU A 47 -26.72 -3.93 -5.12
C LEU A 47 -26.70 -2.42 -4.87
N THR A 48 -26.22 -1.99 -3.70
CA THR A 48 -26.04 -0.59 -3.36
C THR A 48 -24.63 -0.31 -2.83
N TRP A 49 -24.15 0.90 -3.12
CA TRP A 49 -22.78 1.32 -2.83
C TRP A 49 -22.76 2.73 -2.22
N ASN A 50 -22.09 2.84 -1.07
CA ASN A 50 -21.96 4.07 -0.28
C ASN A 50 -20.49 4.48 -0.17
N VAL A 51 -20.17 5.72 -0.51
CA VAL A 51 -18.81 6.26 -0.38
C VAL A 51 -18.54 6.65 1.07
N ARG A 52 -17.41 6.18 1.62
CA ARG A 52 -16.94 6.46 2.99
C ARG A 52 -15.55 7.09 2.93
N THR A 53 -15.49 8.42 2.86
CA THR A 53 -14.23 9.17 2.78
C THR A 53 -13.48 9.18 4.10
N ILE A 54 -12.15 9.11 4.03
CA ILE A 54 -11.27 9.18 5.21
C ILE A 54 -11.10 10.67 5.58
N SER A 55 -11.91 11.16 6.51
CA SER A 55 -12.09 12.61 6.80
C SER A 55 -10.85 13.43 7.14
N ARG A 56 -9.74 12.79 7.53
CA ARG A 56 -8.45 13.46 7.85
C ARG A 56 -7.38 13.28 6.78
N ALA A 57 -7.67 12.52 5.74
CA ALA A 57 -6.81 12.33 4.58
C ALA A 57 -7.12 13.38 3.50
N LYS A 58 -6.18 13.63 2.59
CA LYS A 58 -6.44 14.43 1.39
C LYS A 58 -5.86 13.71 0.18
N SER A 59 -6.52 13.88 -0.95
CA SER A 59 -6.02 13.45 -2.26
C SER A 59 -5.62 14.69 -3.03
N SER A 60 -4.43 14.67 -3.63
CA SER A 60 -4.08 15.65 -4.67
C SER A 60 -2.92 15.19 -5.55
N ARG A 61 -2.55 13.91 -5.47
CA ARG A 61 -1.44 13.36 -6.24
C ARG A 61 -1.92 12.07 -6.92
N PRO A 62 -1.72 11.89 -8.24
CA PRO A 62 -1.83 10.58 -8.85
C PRO A 62 -0.71 9.71 -8.27
N GLY A 63 -1.05 8.77 -7.40
CA GLY A 63 -0.09 7.92 -6.71
C GLY A 63 -0.81 6.78 -6.04
N GLY A 64 -0.64 5.58 -6.60
CA GLY A 64 -1.11 4.27 -6.15
C GLY A 64 -2.60 4.10 -5.83
N ASP A 65 -3.19 3.03 -6.35
CA ASP A 65 -4.46 2.53 -5.84
C ASP A 65 -4.36 2.26 -4.32
N PRO A 66 -5.32 2.71 -3.48
CA PRO A 66 -5.32 2.37 -2.06
C PRO A 66 -5.71 0.91 -1.87
N SER A 67 -5.35 0.32 -0.72
CA SER A 67 -5.69 -1.07 -0.40
C SER A 67 -6.37 -1.17 0.95
N ALA A 68 -7.27 -2.15 1.08
CA ALA A 68 -8.10 -2.34 2.25
C ALA A 68 -8.09 -3.80 2.69
N ALA A 69 -8.21 -4.05 3.99
CA ALA A 69 -8.52 -5.37 4.51
C ALA A 69 -9.31 -5.27 5.82
N ALA A 70 -10.15 -6.25 6.06
CA ALA A 70 -10.90 -6.38 7.30
C ALA A 70 -10.40 -7.56 8.12
N GLY A 71 -10.21 -7.34 9.42
CA GLY A 71 -9.86 -8.40 10.36
C GLY A 71 -11.05 -9.29 10.70
N ALA A 72 -10.80 -10.32 11.51
CA ALA A 72 -11.77 -11.37 11.84
C ALA A 72 -13.09 -10.90 12.48
N SER A 73 -13.16 -9.66 13.01
CA SER A 73 -14.40 -9.05 13.55
C SER A 73 -14.74 -7.73 12.87
N ASN A 74 -14.35 -7.61 11.59
CA ASN A 74 -14.66 -6.50 10.69
C ASN A 74 -14.00 -5.15 11.04
N THR A 75 -12.94 -5.11 11.86
CA THR A 75 -12.09 -3.92 11.92
C THR A 75 -11.45 -3.72 10.54
N LEU A 76 -11.78 -2.60 9.90
CA LEU A 76 -11.31 -2.23 8.57
C LEU A 76 -10.02 -1.42 8.68
N TYR A 77 -9.01 -1.83 7.92
CA TYR A 77 -7.73 -1.14 7.75
C TYR A 77 -7.62 -0.68 6.30
N VAL A 78 -7.27 0.59 6.07
CA VAL A 78 -7.12 1.16 4.72
C VAL A 78 -5.78 1.89 4.63
N GLY A 79 -4.90 1.38 3.76
CA GLY A 79 -3.60 1.93 3.44
C GLY A 79 -3.67 2.70 2.13
N TYR A 80 -3.03 3.86 2.08
CA TYR A 80 -3.07 4.78 0.94
C TYR A 80 -1.83 5.67 0.93
N VAL A 81 -1.50 6.22 -0.23
CA VAL A 81 -0.52 7.31 -0.33
C VAL A 81 -1.26 8.62 -0.16
N ASN A 82 -0.88 9.40 0.85
CA ASN A 82 -1.50 10.69 1.14
C ASN A 82 -0.96 11.77 0.19
N TYR A 83 -1.66 12.90 0.10
CA TYR A 83 -1.29 13.99 -0.83
C TYR A 83 0.16 14.48 -0.76
N ASP A 84 0.80 14.32 0.40
CA ASP A 84 2.18 14.70 0.68
C ASP A 84 3.21 13.61 0.28
N GLY A 85 2.77 12.50 -0.30
CA GLY A 85 3.61 11.38 -0.73
C GLY A 85 3.84 10.33 0.37
N HIS A 86 3.30 10.53 1.57
CA HIS A 86 3.52 9.63 2.70
C HIS A 86 2.56 8.42 2.66
N PRO A 87 3.03 7.21 2.98
CA PRO A 87 2.19 6.03 3.09
C PRO A 87 1.45 6.05 4.43
N ASN A 88 0.13 6.29 4.39
CA ASN A 88 -0.70 6.42 5.57
C ASN A 88 -1.69 5.26 5.69
N ILE A 89 -2.04 4.91 6.93
CA ILE A 89 -3.06 3.91 7.22
C ILE A 89 -4.11 4.43 8.21
N ALA A 90 -5.38 4.21 7.89
CA ALA A 90 -6.53 4.57 8.73
C ALA A 90 -7.37 3.34 9.09
N ILE A 91 -8.04 3.40 10.24
CA ILE A 91 -8.79 2.28 10.79
C ILE A 91 -10.23 2.69 11.06
N SER A 92 -11.18 1.83 10.72
CA SER A 92 -12.59 1.96 11.06
C SER A 92 -13.10 0.70 11.76
N ARG A 93 -14.05 0.87 12.69
CA ARG A 93 -14.73 -0.23 13.40
C ARG A 93 -16.24 -0.26 13.14
N ASP A 94 -16.68 0.52 12.17
CA ASP A 94 -18.09 0.77 11.84
C ASP A 94 -18.27 0.92 10.32
N HIS A 95 -17.55 0.08 9.56
CA HIS A 95 -17.62 0.00 8.10
C HIS A 95 -17.38 1.34 7.38
N GLY A 96 -16.43 2.13 7.88
CA GLY A 96 -16.01 3.41 7.31
C GLY A 96 -16.86 4.61 7.72
N LEU A 97 -17.79 4.46 8.66
CA LEU A 97 -18.59 5.60 9.16
C LEU A 97 -17.73 6.56 9.99
N THR A 98 -16.81 6.02 10.78
CA THR A 98 -15.80 6.79 11.52
C THR A 98 -14.40 6.22 11.29
N TRP A 99 -13.40 7.09 11.42
CA TRP A 99 -12.00 6.78 11.15
C TRP A 99 -11.11 7.19 12.31
N SER A 100 -10.07 6.40 12.57
CA SER A 100 -8.96 6.79 13.43
C SER A 100 -8.21 8.01 12.86
N LYS A 101 -7.33 8.62 13.66
CA LYS A 101 -6.29 9.47 13.09
C LYS A 101 -5.42 8.59 12.17
N PRO A 102 -5.15 8.99 10.91
CA PRO A 102 -4.21 8.26 10.08
C PRO A 102 -2.83 8.19 10.72
N PHE A 103 -2.21 7.03 10.62
CA PHE A 103 -0.83 6.79 11.02
C PHE A 103 0.07 6.88 9.78
N ASP A 104 1.14 7.67 9.86
CA ASP A 104 2.18 7.74 8.83
C ASP A 104 3.14 6.56 9.04
N ALA A 105 3.06 5.59 8.12
CA ALA A 105 3.84 4.36 8.17
C ALA A 105 5.30 4.53 7.75
N GLY A 106 5.59 5.61 7.00
CA GLY A 106 6.91 5.91 6.45
C GLY A 106 7.76 6.83 7.32
N ALA A 107 7.16 7.51 8.31
CA ALA A 107 7.82 8.51 9.14
C ALA A 107 9.16 8.05 9.75
N GLY A 108 9.23 6.81 10.24
CA GLY A 108 10.43 6.26 10.88
C GLY A 108 11.64 6.09 9.95
N TYR A 109 11.39 6.06 8.63
CA TYR A 109 12.40 5.94 7.58
C TYR A 109 12.57 7.23 6.77
N GLY A 110 11.87 8.31 7.16
CA GLY A 110 11.93 9.58 6.44
C GLY A 110 11.39 9.48 5.02
N ILE A 111 10.46 8.57 4.74
CA ILE A 111 9.86 8.39 3.42
C ILE A 111 9.22 9.72 2.96
N GLN A 112 9.45 10.09 1.72
CA GLN A 112 8.92 11.30 1.08
C GLN A 112 8.02 10.99 -0.11
N ASN A 113 8.22 9.83 -0.75
CA ASN A 113 7.32 9.31 -1.77
C ASN A 113 7.09 7.81 -1.53
N ALA A 114 5.88 7.35 -1.79
CA ALA A 114 5.48 5.96 -1.67
C ALA A 114 4.53 5.58 -2.80
N GLU A 115 4.52 4.31 -3.17
CA GLU A 115 3.71 3.75 -4.25
C GLU A 115 3.20 2.34 -3.89
N PHE A 116 2.13 1.92 -4.56
CA PHE A 116 1.56 0.57 -4.51
C PHE A 116 1.23 0.09 -3.09
N ALA A 117 0.27 0.78 -2.46
CA ALA A 117 -0.22 0.47 -1.13
C ALA A 117 -0.93 -0.89 -1.12
N GLU A 118 -0.54 -1.78 -0.20
CA GLU A 118 -1.15 -3.11 -0.08
C GLU A 118 -1.40 -3.52 1.37
N VAL A 119 -2.65 -3.87 1.72
CA VAL A 119 -3.07 -4.17 3.10
C VAL A 119 -3.63 -5.59 3.22
N ILE A 120 -3.23 -6.30 4.28
CA ILE A 120 -3.85 -7.55 4.71
C ILE A 120 -4.10 -7.54 6.23
N ALA A 121 -5.19 -8.15 6.66
CA ALA A 121 -5.55 -8.31 8.06
C ALA A 121 -5.77 -9.78 8.42
N GLY A 122 -5.53 -10.13 9.67
CA GLY A 122 -5.78 -11.47 10.20
C GLY A 122 -6.79 -11.44 11.34
N ASP A 123 -6.32 -11.67 12.56
CA ASP A 123 -7.10 -11.36 13.75
C ASP A 123 -7.50 -9.87 13.75
N ASP A 124 -8.59 -9.55 14.43
CA ASP A 124 -9.20 -8.21 14.34
C ASP A 124 -8.28 -7.06 14.78
N ASP A 125 -7.28 -7.36 15.60
CA ASP A 125 -6.28 -6.41 16.07
C ASP A 125 -4.91 -6.50 15.35
N ARG A 126 -4.82 -7.27 14.25
CA ARG A 126 -3.57 -7.53 13.53
C ARG A 126 -3.70 -7.25 12.03
N ALA A 127 -2.85 -6.36 11.53
CA ALA A 127 -2.79 -6.03 10.12
C ALA A 127 -1.36 -5.68 9.70
N ALA A 128 -1.08 -5.88 8.42
CA ALA A 128 0.15 -5.48 7.74
C ALA A 128 -0.19 -4.58 6.55
N PHE A 129 0.65 -3.57 6.34
CA PHE A 129 0.58 -2.60 5.26
C PHE A 129 1.93 -2.54 4.56
N ALA A 130 1.98 -3.06 3.33
CA ALA A 130 3.13 -3.01 2.45
C ALA A 130 3.04 -1.82 1.50
N PHE A 131 4.19 -1.24 1.17
CA PHE A 131 4.32 -0.16 0.19
C PHE A 131 5.76 -0.10 -0.31
N LEU A 132 5.95 0.38 -1.54
CA LEU A 132 7.27 0.85 -1.99
C LEU A 132 7.48 2.25 -1.44
N GLY A 133 8.67 2.53 -0.92
CA GLY A 133 8.97 3.84 -0.32
C GLY A 133 10.37 4.32 -0.67
N THR A 134 10.53 5.64 -0.78
CA THR A 134 11.83 6.31 -0.92
C THR A 134 11.90 7.56 -0.04
N PRO A 135 13.04 7.83 0.62
CA PRO A 135 13.26 9.08 1.32
C PRO A 135 13.57 10.25 0.37
N THR A 136 13.75 10.00 -0.94
CA THR A 136 14.02 11.04 -1.92
C THR A 136 12.77 11.89 -2.17
N PRO A 137 12.80 13.22 -1.93
CA PRO A 137 11.68 14.11 -2.20
C PRO A 137 11.62 14.51 -3.67
N GLY A 138 10.48 15.05 -4.09
CA GLY A 138 10.27 15.59 -5.45
C GLY A 138 9.22 14.81 -6.23
N ASP A 139 9.16 15.09 -7.53
CA ASP A 139 8.26 14.40 -8.47
C ASP A 139 8.82 13.02 -8.82
N ASP A 140 8.22 12.01 -8.20
CA ASP A 140 8.54 10.59 -8.30
C ASP A 140 8.23 9.95 -9.66
N GLN A 141 7.43 10.63 -10.50
CA GLN A 141 7.15 10.20 -11.87
C GLN A 141 8.02 10.93 -12.92
N SER A 142 8.85 11.89 -12.49
CA SER A 142 9.76 12.61 -13.38
C SER A 142 10.90 11.71 -13.83
N SER A 143 11.24 11.73 -15.13
CA SER A 143 12.35 10.93 -15.65
C SER A 143 13.70 11.24 -14.98
N GLY A 144 13.88 12.47 -14.47
CA GLY A 144 15.07 12.90 -13.74
C GLY A 144 15.06 12.58 -12.24
N PHE A 145 14.02 11.91 -11.74
CA PHE A 145 13.95 11.51 -10.34
C PHE A 145 15.02 10.47 -10.03
N ASN A 146 15.68 10.63 -8.87
CA ASN A 146 16.77 9.76 -8.41
C ASN A 146 16.37 9.08 -7.09
N GLY A 147 15.16 8.52 -7.06
CA GLY A 147 14.69 7.73 -5.93
C GLY A 147 15.44 6.41 -5.80
N VAL A 148 15.63 5.95 -4.58
CA VAL A 148 16.01 4.56 -4.29
C VAL A 148 14.87 3.97 -3.48
N TRP A 149 14.15 3.05 -4.09
CA TRP A 149 12.91 2.50 -3.56
C TRP A 149 13.19 1.16 -2.92
N HIS A 150 12.64 0.97 -1.72
CA HIS A 150 12.64 -0.31 -1.02
C HIS A 150 11.21 -0.72 -0.71
N LEU A 151 10.99 -2.02 -0.50
CA LEU A 151 9.74 -2.55 -0.01
C LEU A 151 9.71 -2.45 1.52
N TYR A 152 8.68 -1.80 2.05
CA TYR A 152 8.47 -1.65 3.48
C TYR A 152 7.21 -2.39 3.91
N VAL A 153 7.19 -2.83 5.17
CA VAL A 153 5.98 -3.39 5.80
C VAL A 153 5.78 -2.76 7.17
N ALA A 154 4.66 -2.06 7.34
CA ALA A 154 4.18 -1.59 8.64
C ALA A 154 3.19 -2.60 9.22
N THR A 155 3.43 -3.05 10.44
CA THR A 155 2.60 -4.07 11.11
C THR A 155 2.06 -3.56 12.44
N THR A 156 0.79 -3.84 12.71
CA THR A 156 0.17 -3.66 14.03
C THR A 156 -0.29 -5.01 14.60
N TYR A 157 -0.22 -5.13 15.92
CA TYR A 157 -0.73 -6.29 16.67
C TYR A 157 -1.67 -5.87 17.82
N ASN A 158 -2.18 -4.64 17.77
CA ASN A 158 -3.05 -4.06 18.78
C ASN A 158 -4.05 -3.03 18.20
N ALA A 159 -4.58 -3.34 17.01
CA ALA A 159 -5.59 -2.54 16.31
C ALA A 159 -5.17 -1.08 16.08
N GLY A 160 -3.90 -0.89 15.70
CA GLY A 160 -3.31 0.38 15.33
C GLY A 160 -2.92 1.31 16.47
N LYS A 161 -2.93 0.83 17.73
CA LYS A 161 -2.37 1.62 18.85
C LYS A 161 -0.87 1.84 18.69
N THR A 162 -0.17 0.84 18.15
CA THR A 162 1.24 0.93 17.77
C THR A 162 1.46 0.24 16.44
N TRP A 163 2.45 0.74 15.70
CA TRP A 163 2.91 0.17 14.44
C TRP A 163 4.43 0.00 14.50
N VAL A 164 4.91 -1.05 13.85
CA VAL A 164 6.35 -1.26 13.60
C VAL A 164 6.52 -1.36 12.10
N THR A 165 7.33 -0.46 11.53
CA THR A 165 7.71 -0.49 10.12
C THR A 165 9.08 -1.12 9.98
N ALA A 166 9.25 -1.98 8.99
CA ALA A 166 10.53 -2.54 8.60
C ALA A 166 10.76 -2.31 7.09
N ASP A 167 11.97 -1.94 6.73
CA ASP A 167 12.51 -2.15 5.38
C ASP A 167 12.80 -3.65 5.23
N ILE A 168 12.13 -4.31 4.29
CA ILE A 168 12.27 -5.75 4.07
C ILE A 168 13.18 -6.08 2.88
N THR A 169 13.74 -5.06 2.24
CA THR A 169 14.71 -5.17 1.14
C THR A 169 15.90 -4.20 1.33
N PRO A 170 16.52 -4.08 2.52
CA PRO A 170 17.43 -2.97 2.84
C PRO A 170 18.76 -2.97 2.06
N ALA A 171 19.14 -4.12 1.51
CA ALA A 171 20.35 -4.29 0.70
C ALA A 171 20.03 -4.47 -0.79
N ASP A 172 18.75 -4.42 -1.16
CA ASP A 172 18.26 -4.80 -2.48
C ASP A 172 17.16 -3.80 -2.90
N PRO A 173 17.53 -2.64 -3.47
CA PRO A 173 16.53 -1.67 -3.87
C PRO A 173 15.61 -2.28 -4.93
N VAL A 174 14.30 -2.14 -4.74
CA VAL A 174 13.29 -2.63 -5.69
C VAL A 174 13.32 -1.83 -7.00
N GLN A 175 13.71 -0.55 -6.93
CA GLN A 175 13.79 0.33 -8.09
C GLN A 175 14.77 1.46 -7.80
N ARG A 176 15.48 1.92 -8.84
CA ARG A 176 16.20 3.20 -8.84
C ARG A 176 15.63 4.10 -9.93
N GLY A 177 15.41 5.38 -9.63
CA GLY A 177 14.81 6.33 -10.56
C GLY A 177 13.31 6.55 -10.31
N CYS A 178 12.56 6.93 -11.34
CA CYS A 178 11.10 7.12 -11.23
C CYS A 178 10.32 5.80 -11.16
N ILE A 179 9.08 5.92 -10.68
CA ILE A 179 8.01 4.94 -10.88
C ILE A 179 6.93 5.66 -11.69
N TRP A 180 6.54 5.09 -12.83
CA TRP A 180 5.55 5.73 -13.72
C TRP A 180 4.17 5.08 -13.62
N ASN A 181 3.16 5.86 -13.22
CA ASN A 181 1.78 5.38 -13.08
C ASN A 181 0.87 5.74 -14.26
N GLY A 182 1.29 6.63 -15.17
CA GLY A 182 0.46 7.18 -16.25
C GLY A 182 0.13 6.25 -17.42
N GLY A 183 0.36 4.93 -17.29
CA GLY A 183 0.13 3.96 -18.37
C GLY A 183 1.10 4.10 -19.56
N GLY A 184 0.84 3.35 -20.64
CA GLY A 184 1.60 3.45 -21.90
C GLY A 184 3.05 2.94 -21.82
N SER A 185 3.87 3.35 -22.79
CA SER A 185 5.28 2.97 -22.87
C SER A 185 6.17 4.08 -22.30
N ASN A 186 6.57 3.94 -21.03
CA ASN A 186 7.54 4.81 -20.37
C ASN A 186 8.71 3.94 -19.85
N PRO A 187 9.98 4.35 -20.04
CA PRO A 187 11.15 3.59 -19.56
C PRO A 187 11.12 3.20 -18.07
N CYS A 188 10.57 4.05 -17.20
CA CYS A 188 10.45 3.74 -15.76
C CYS A 188 9.09 3.13 -15.35
N ARG A 189 8.37 2.52 -16.32
CA ARG A 189 7.13 1.75 -16.10
C ARG A 189 7.38 0.24 -16.10
N ASN A 190 8.45 -0.20 -15.45
CA ASN A 190 8.89 -1.59 -15.42
C ASN A 190 8.30 -2.39 -14.24
N LEU A 191 7.90 -1.72 -13.16
CA LEU A 191 7.18 -2.35 -12.04
C LEU A 191 5.71 -2.66 -12.36
N LEU A 192 5.16 -2.01 -13.39
CA LEU A 192 3.72 -1.99 -13.70
C LEU A 192 2.91 -1.51 -12.49
N ASP A 193 1.70 -2.04 -12.32
CA ASP A 193 0.69 -1.63 -11.34
C ASP A 193 0.24 -2.80 -10.45
N PHE A 194 1.04 -3.87 -10.32
CA PHE A 194 0.58 -5.16 -9.75
C PHE A 194 1.44 -5.67 -8.58
N ASN A 195 1.32 -5.02 -7.42
CA ASN A 195 1.71 -5.64 -6.15
C ASN A 195 0.46 -6.24 -5.48
N ASP A 196 0.65 -7.26 -4.65
CA ASP A 196 -0.44 -7.77 -3.79
C ASP A 196 0.15 -8.36 -2.51
N ILE A 197 -0.70 -8.44 -1.49
CA ILE A 197 -0.36 -8.96 -0.17
C ILE A 197 -1.40 -9.97 0.29
N THR A 198 -0.91 -11.04 0.92
CA THR A 198 -1.76 -12.09 1.47
C THR A 198 -1.12 -12.72 2.71
N VAL A 199 -1.82 -13.68 3.32
CA VAL A 199 -1.33 -14.47 4.43
C VAL A 199 -1.42 -15.97 4.18
N ASP A 200 -0.47 -16.73 4.71
CA ASP A 200 -0.55 -18.19 4.72
C ASP A 200 -1.43 -18.73 5.86
N LYS A 201 -1.56 -20.06 5.94
CA LYS A 201 -2.40 -20.76 6.93
C LYS A 201 -2.08 -20.48 8.40
N ILE A 202 -0.90 -19.93 8.70
CA ILE A 202 -0.52 -19.56 10.08
C ILE A 202 -0.41 -18.04 10.26
N GLY A 203 -0.81 -17.26 9.25
CA GLY A 203 -0.83 -15.81 9.29
C GLY A 203 0.50 -15.18 8.93
N ARG A 204 1.42 -15.89 8.25
CA ARG A 204 2.65 -15.25 7.73
C ARG A 204 2.28 -14.31 6.61
N VAL A 205 2.78 -13.09 6.65
CA VAL A 205 2.62 -12.12 5.56
C VAL A 205 3.45 -12.55 4.35
N LEU A 206 2.82 -12.53 3.18
CA LEU A 206 3.40 -12.80 1.86
C LEU A 206 3.09 -11.61 0.96
N ILE A 207 4.09 -11.10 0.24
CA ILE A 207 3.94 -9.96 -0.66
C ILE A 207 4.48 -10.38 -2.02
N GLY A 208 3.64 -10.29 -3.06
CA GLY A 208 4.06 -10.38 -4.44
C GLY A 208 4.35 -8.98 -4.98
N TYR A 209 5.51 -8.80 -5.60
CA TYR A 209 5.89 -7.53 -6.21
C TYR A 209 6.80 -7.76 -7.42
N ALA A 210 6.83 -6.77 -8.32
CA ALA A 210 7.84 -6.71 -9.37
C ALA A 210 9.12 -6.08 -8.83
N ASP A 211 10.25 -6.70 -9.09
CA ASP A 211 11.57 -6.14 -8.81
C ASP A 211 12.16 -5.56 -10.10
N GLY A 212 12.36 -4.24 -10.07
CA GLY A 212 12.81 -3.45 -11.20
C GLY A 212 14.31 -3.22 -11.25
N CYS A 213 15.03 -3.57 -10.19
CA CYS A 213 16.44 -3.27 -10.03
C CYS A 213 17.19 -4.51 -9.59
N THR A 214 17.50 -5.37 -10.56
CA THR A 214 18.21 -6.64 -10.28
C THR A 214 19.69 -6.56 -10.67
N GLY A 215 20.46 -7.60 -10.35
CA GLY A 215 21.83 -7.75 -10.81
C GLY A 215 22.70 -6.52 -10.54
N SER A 216 23.29 -5.93 -11.59
CA SER A 216 24.17 -4.77 -11.42
C SER A 216 23.48 -3.51 -10.90
N CYS A 217 22.16 -3.38 -11.04
CA CYS A 217 21.42 -2.22 -10.54
C CYS A 217 21.45 -2.14 -9.00
N VAL A 218 21.44 -3.30 -8.34
CA VAL A 218 21.51 -3.41 -6.87
C VAL A 218 22.72 -2.67 -6.33
N ASP A 219 23.89 -2.94 -6.94
CA ASP A 219 25.19 -2.44 -6.48
C ASP A 219 25.60 -1.09 -7.10
N ASP A 220 25.06 -0.72 -8.26
CA ASP A 220 25.39 0.53 -8.95
C ASP A 220 24.44 1.68 -8.55
N PRO A 221 24.89 2.64 -7.73
CA PRO A 221 24.05 3.76 -7.30
C PRO A 221 23.71 4.74 -8.44
N THR A 222 24.37 4.62 -9.60
CA THR A 222 24.09 5.44 -10.79
C THR A 222 23.06 4.80 -11.72
N ALA A 223 22.69 3.54 -11.48
CA ALA A 223 21.61 2.88 -12.20
C ALA A 223 20.28 3.61 -11.98
N ASN A 224 19.48 3.71 -13.03
CA ASN A 224 18.21 4.44 -13.04
C ASN A 224 17.29 3.87 -14.12
N ALA A 225 16.01 3.68 -13.80
CA ALA A 225 15.03 3.11 -14.72
C ALA A 225 14.81 3.94 -16.00
N SER A 226 15.10 5.24 -15.98
CA SER A 226 14.89 6.11 -17.14
C SER A 226 16.01 6.00 -18.20
N PHE A 227 17.26 5.82 -17.78
CA PHE A 227 18.44 5.95 -18.66
C PHE A 227 19.55 4.93 -18.40
N GLY A 228 19.40 4.13 -17.35
CA GLY A 228 20.40 3.19 -16.86
C GLY A 228 20.42 1.87 -17.65
N PRO A 229 21.16 0.87 -17.14
CA PRO A 229 21.25 -0.44 -17.78
C PRO A 229 19.89 -1.16 -17.79
N ALA A 230 19.75 -2.20 -18.62
CA ALA A 230 18.56 -3.03 -18.68
C ALA A 230 18.18 -3.64 -17.31
N SER A 231 19.17 -3.91 -16.46
CA SER A 231 18.97 -4.41 -15.10
C SER A 231 18.29 -3.42 -14.14
N ALA A 232 18.20 -2.13 -14.52
CA ALA A 232 17.41 -1.11 -13.83
C ALA A 232 16.00 -0.93 -14.42
N GLN A 233 15.65 -1.73 -15.42
CA GLN A 233 14.37 -1.75 -16.13
C GLN A 233 13.77 -3.16 -16.12
N ASP A 234 14.22 -4.01 -15.20
CA ASP A 234 13.70 -5.37 -15.07
C ASP A 234 12.25 -5.36 -14.58
N ALA A 235 11.59 -6.52 -14.68
CA ALA A 235 10.24 -6.74 -14.16
C ALA A 235 10.18 -8.13 -13.52
N LEU A 236 11.14 -8.42 -12.63
CA LEU A 236 11.30 -9.75 -12.07
C LEU A 236 10.20 -10.03 -11.05
N ALA A 237 9.37 -11.04 -11.30
CA ALA A 237 8.35 -11.46 -10.36
C ALA A 237 8.99 -12.01 -9.07
N THR A 238 8.72 -11.35 -7.95
CA THR A 238 9.38 -11.60 -6.67
C THR A 238 8.35 -11.78 -5.56
N ILE A 239 8.69 -12.61 -4.57
CA ILE A 239 7.86 -12.83 -3.37
C ILE A 239 8.71 -12.54 -2.13
N ALA A 240 8.27 -11.57 -1.33
CA ALA A 240 8.75 -11.43 0.04
C ALA A 240 7.87 -12.27 0.98
N ARG A 241 8.52 -13.03 1.85
CA ARG A 241 7.84 -13.90 2.82
C ARG A 241 8.37 -13.62 4.22
N GLN A 242 7.44 -13.38 5.15
CA GLN A 242 7.77 -13.26 6.56
C GLN A 242 8.47 -14.53 7.07
N ALA A 243 9.73 -14.38 7.49
CA ALA A 243 10.54 -15.47 8.01
C ALA A 243 10.57 -15.53 9.54
N SER A 244 10.36 -14.41 10.24
CA SER A 244 10.46 -14.28 11.69
C SER A 244 9.37 -13.36 12.29
N GLY A 245 9.28 -13.32 13.62
CA GLY A 245 8.39 -12.43 14.35
C GLY A 245 6.98 -12.99 14.58
N LYS A 246 6.02 -12.11 14.90
CA LYS A 246 4.62 -12.48 15.15
C LYS A 246 3.82 -12.56 13.85
N THR A 247 2.90 -13.51 13.76
CA THR A 247 2.02 -13.64 12.60
C THR A 247 0.76 -12.80 12.77
N LEU A 248 -0.06 -12.65 11.71
CA LEU A 248 -1.36 -11.98 11.82
C LEU A 248 -2.43 -12.83 12.50
N PHE A 249 -2.13 -14.08 12.86
CA PHE A 249 -3.02 -14.97 13.63
C PHE A 249 -2.38 -15.30 14.97
N ARG A 250 -2.89 -14.74 16.06
CA ARG A 250 -2.37 -14.91 17.43
C ARG A 250 -2.21 -16.37 17.84
N ALA A 251 -3.08 -17.25 17.33
CA ALA A 251 -3.01 -18.68 17.58
C ALA A 251 -1.65 -19.30 17.20
N TYR A 252 -0.86 -18.64 16.34
CA TYR A 252 0.43 -19.11 15.86
C TYR A 252 1.61 -18.23 16.31
N ASP A 253 1.42 -17.36 17.30
CA ASP A 253 2.53 -16.60 17.89
C ASP A 253 3.62 -17.54 18.43
N GLY A 254 4.88 -17.25 18.11
CA GLY A 254 6.03 -18.06 18.52
C GLY A 254 6.34 -19.27 17.62
N THR A 255 5.56 -19.49 16.56
CA THR A 255 5.84 -20.55 15.57
C THR A 255 6.92 -20.18 14.55
N LEU A 256 7.21 -18.89 14.40
CA LEU A 256 8.34 -18.40 13.61
C LEU A 256 9.56 -18.17 14.51
N PRO A 257 10.79 -18.25 13.96
CA PRO A 257 11.98 -17.72 14.60
C PRO A 257 11.74 -16.29 15.14
N LYS A 258 12.41 -15.98 16.26
CA LYS A 258 12.44 -14.62 16.79
C LYS A 258 13.29 -13.73 15.91
#